data_AF-K7G6I0-F1
#
_entry.id   AF-K7G6I0-F1
#
_cell.length_a   1.000
_cell.length_b   1.000
_cell.length_c   1.000
_cell.angle_alpha   90.00
_cell.angle_beta   90.00
_cell.angle_gamma   90.00
#
_symmetry.space_group_name_H-M   'P 1'
#
loop_
_entity.id
_entity.type
_entity.pdbx_description
1 polymer ?
#
loop_
_entity_poly.entity_id
_entity_poly.type
_entity_poly.pdbx_seq_one_letter_code
_entity_poly.pdbx_strand_id
1 'polypeptide(L)'
;MRETAEGGAAQLLVGQVSSPARCGGRSCRPAVGRGEEALPGSPRGQQREELGPRRGGRAAAQGPRAAGQIVAAPGGGCALPEPAPALRRAARRRRPGSRPGPGAERAAAMAGLWAPAKPLSAAQLRRLEQHRYSASGRSLLEPPLQLYWAWLVEQVPAWLAPNTITLSGLLLNLLTTLLLIAYCPSATEQAPFWVFLLCALGLFVYQSLDAIDGKQARRTNSSSPLGELFDHGCDCISTVFVSIGACIAVRLGTNPDWLFFCSFVGTFMFYCAHWQTYVSGMLKFGKVDVTEVQMAIIIIFLMSAFGGTTMWDYKIPLIELQLKILPVLGIVGGALFSCSNYFHVIFGGGVGKNGSTIAGTSVLSPGLHIGLVITLAIMIYKKSTTLLFENHPCLYVLTFGFVSAKITQKLVVAHMTKSEIYLQDTAFIGPGLLFLDQYFNSFIDEYIVLWIALVISLFDLLRYSIGVCLQIAAHLRIHVFRISSLQAPEQVQNHTD
;
A
#
# COMPACT_ATOMS: atom_id res chain seq x y z
N MET A 1 27.30 -47.71 44.54
CA MET A 1 26.79 -47.66 45.93
C MET A 1 25.84 -46.47 45.98
N ARG A 2 24.51 -46.68 45.95
CA ARG A 2 23.59 -46.76 47.13
C ARG A 2 23.61 -45.44 47.92
N GLU A 3 22.55 -44.66 48.15
CA GLU A 3 21.09 -44.84 48.41
C GLU A 3 20.36 -43.53 48.01
N THR A 4 19.16 -43.45 47.40
CA THR A 4 17.75 -43.69 47.83
C THR A 4 17.19 -42.85 49.00
N ALA A 5 16.14 -42.06 48.73
CA ALA A 5 14.89 -41.83 49.51
C ALA A 5 14.17 -40.57 48.95
N GLU A 6 13.08 -40.64 48.18
CA GLU A 6 11.65 -40.85 48.54
C GLU A 6 11.02 -39.85 49.53
N GLY A 7 9.93 -39.19 49.06
CA GLY A 7 8.67 -39.09 49.81
C GLY A 7 8.32 -37.75 50.47
N GLY A 8 7.15 -37.19 50.12
CA GLY A 8 6.45 -36.23 50.99
C GLY A 8 5.52 -35.24 50.31
N ALA A 9 4.28 -35.64 50.03
CA ALA A 9 3.15 -34.75 49.78
C ALA A 9 2.47 -34.37 51.12
N ALA A 10 2.10 -33.11 51.31
CA ALA A 10 1.13 -32.69 52.33
C ALA A 10 0.41 -31.39 51.91
N GLN A 11 -0.90 -31.39 52.15
CA GLN A 11 -1.93 -30.43 51.78
C GLN A 11 -2.23 -29.41 52.91
N LEU A 12 -2.89 -28.30 52.52
CA LEU A 12 -3.99 -27.56 53.20
C LEU A 12 -3.70 -26.53 54.30
N LEU A 13 -4.14 -25.27 54.05
CA LEU A 13 -5.06 -24.40 54.85
C LEU A 13 -4.85 -22.91 54.47
N VAL A 14 -5.76 -22.26 53.73
CA VAL A 14 -6.94 -21.47 54.16
C VAL A 14 -6.62 -20.26 55.05
N GLY A 15 -6.97 -19.06 54.55
CA GLY A 15 -7.08 -17.82 55.32
C GLY A 15 -7.64 -16.66 54.48
N GLN A 16 -8.98 -16.50 54.45
CA GLN A 16 -9.66 -15.21 54.15
C GLN A 16 -9.38 -14.22 55.31
N VAL A 17 -9.46 -12.88 55.22
CA VAL A 17 -10.60 -11.97 55.00
C VAL A 17 -9.94 -10.56 54.97
N SER A 18 -10.30 -9.59 54.10
CA SER A 18 -11.21 -8.48 54.43
C SER A 18 -11.36 -7.50 53.25
N SER A 19 -12.59 -7.33 52.78
CA SER A 19 -13.14 -6.10 52.16
C SER A 19 -13.81 -5.26 53.28
N PRO A 20 -14.33 -4.01 53.13
CA PRO A 20 -15.17 -3.56 52.00
C PRO A 20 -15.15 -2.05 51.64
N ALA A 21 -15.73 -1.69 50.49
CA ALA A 21 -16.69 -0.56 50.38
C ALA A 21 -17.45 -0.61 49.04
N ARG A 22 -18.78 -0.67 49.14
CA ARG A 22 -19.79 -0.65 48.06
C ARG A 22 -20.28 0.77 47.79
N CYS A 23 -20.80 1.00 46.57
CA CYS A 23 -22.12 1.57 46.26
C CYS A 23 -22.30 1.42 44.73
N GLY A 24 -23.15 0.54 44.18
CA GLY A 24 -24.63 0.59 44.16
C GLY A 24 -25.05 1.20 42.82
N GLY A 25 -25.83 0.63 41.90
CA GLY A 25 -26.69 -0.54 41.88
C GLY A 25 -27.91 -0.18 41.01
N ARG A 26 -28.25 -1.00 40.01
CA ARG A 26 -29.64 -1.38 39.67
C ARG A 26 -29.62 -2.53 38.66
N SER A 27 -30.25 -3.61 39.10
CA SER A 27 -30.50 -4.90 38.45
C SER A 27 -31.94 -4.90 37.92
N CYS A 28 -32.21 -5.70 36.88
CA CYS A 28 -33.34 -6.63 36.89
C CYS A 28 -33.08 -7.80 35.90
N ARG A 29 -33.20 -9.02 36.43
CA ARG A 29 -33.24 -10.38 35.84
C ARG A 29 -34.49 -11.05 36.49
N PRO A 30 -34.84 -12.34 36.29
CA PRO A 30 -35.06 -13.16 35.07
C PRO A 30 -36.28 -14.13 35.23
N ALA A 31 -36.51 -15.05 34.27
CA ALA A 31 -37.09 -16.41 34.45
C ALA A 31 -36.84 -17.19 33.13
N VAL A 32 -36.06 -18.26 33.00
CA VAL A 32 -35.99 -19.63 33.57
C VAL A 32 -37.15 -20.56 33.18
N GLY A 33 -36.80 -21.64 32.45
CA GLY A 33 -37.57 -22.89 32.37
C GLY A 33 -37.00 -23.92 31.37
N ARG A 34 -36.16 -24.86 31.89
CA ARG A 34 -35.90 -26.31 31.59
C ARG A 34 -36.33 -26.91 30.22
N GLY A 35 -35.69 -27.91 29.60
CA GLY A 35 -34.67 -28.89 30.00
C GLY A 35 -34.72 -30.12 29.04
N GLU A 36 -33.62 -30.90 28.99
CA GLU A 36 -33.44 -32.30 28.46
C GLU A 36 -33.57 -32.49 26.93
N GLU A 37 -32.59 -32.98 26.15
CA GLU A 37 -31.61 -34.10 26.15
C GLU A 37 -31.92 -35.15 25.04
N ALA A 38 -30.85 -35.72 24.48
CA ALA A 38 -30.73 -36.95 23.68
C ALA A 38 -30.92 -36.94 22.13
N LEU A 39 -29.78 -37.04 21.43
CA LEU A 39 -29.51 -37.78 20.17
C LEU A 39 -29.68 -39.31 20.39
N PRO A 40 -29.64 -40.25 19.38
CA PRO A 40 -28.98 -40.18 18.07
C PRO A 40 -29.70 -40.91 16.88
N GLY A 41 -29.11 -40.87 15.67
CA GLY A 41 -29.30 -41.91 14.65
C GLY A 41 -29.51 -41.44 13.21
N SER A 42 -28.45 -41.52 12.39
CA SER A 42 -28.42 -41.48 10.90
C SER A 42 -29.00 -42.82 10.33
N PRO A 43 -29.08 -43.12 9.00
CA PRO A 43 -28.65 -42.36 7.81
C PRO A 43 -29.55 -42.51 6.53
N ARG A 44 -29.06 -41.94 5.42
CA ARG A 44 -29.38 -42.23 3.98
C ARG A 44 -30.75 -41.74 3.49
N GLY A 45 -30.89 -41.16 2.30
CA GLY A 45 -29.99 -40.98 1.17
C GLY A 45 -30.83 -40.83 -0.11
N GLN A 46 -30.28 -40.15 -1.11
CA GLN A 46 -30.69 -40.19 -2.54
C GLN A 46 -32.09 -39.64 -2.86
N GLN A 47 -32.38 -39.00 -4.00
CA GLN A 47 -31.70 -38.80 -5.26
C GLN A 47 -32.46 -37.67 -6.00
N ARG A 48 -31.75 -36.78 -6.70
CA ARG A 48 -31.74 -36.64 -8.19
C ARG A 48 -33.09 -36.25 -8.80
N GLU A 49 -33.16 -35.04 -9.38
CA GLU A 49 -33.14 -34.80 -10.85
C GLU A 49 -34.59 -34.76 -11.38
N GLU A 50 -34.99 -34.03 -12.41
CA GLU A 50 -34.31 -33.27 -13.45
C GLU A 50 -35.36 -32.33 -14.09
N LEU A 51 -34.84 -31.31 -14.80
CA LEU A 51 -35.37 -30.61 -15.98
C LEU A 51 -36.90 -30.60 -16.24
N GLY A 52 -37.51 -29.42 -16.41
CA GLY A 52 -37.31 -28.64 -17.62
C GLY A 52 -38.59 -27.89 -18.05
N PRO A 53 -38.59 -27.13 -19.15
CA PRO A 53 -38.95 -25.70 -19.13
C PRO A 53 -40.21 -25.34 -19.94
N ARG A 54 -40.75 -24.12 -19.73
CA ARG A 54 -41.38 -23.21 -20.73
C ARG A 54 -42.00 -22.00 -20.03
N ARG A 55 -41.52 -20.78 -20.25
CA ARG A 55 -41.96 -19.79 -21.27
C ARG A 55 -43.45 -19.43 -21.25
N GLY A 56 -43.70 -18.16 -20.91
CA GLY A 56 -44.62 -17.30 -21.66
C GLY A 56 -45.92 -16.93 -20.95
N GLY A 57 -46.21 -15.62 -20.89
CA GLY A 57 -47.58 -15.13 -20.68
C GLY A 57 -47.69 -13.80 -19.93
N ARG A 58 -47.82 -12.70 -20.68
CA ARG A 58 -48.33 -11.41 -20.19
C ARG A 58 -49.86 -11.47 -20.05
N ALA A 59 -50.42 -10.84 -19.01
CA ALA A 59 -51.71 -10.12 -18.97
C ALA A 59 -51.81 -9.44 -17.59
N ALA A 60 -51.83 -8.10 -17.45
CA ALA A 60 -52.97 -7.19 -17.63
C ALA A 60 -54.10 -7.37 -16.60
N ALA A 61 -54.19 -6.44 -15.64
CA ALA A 61 -55.40 -6.05 -14.89
C ALA A 61 -55.07 -4.73 -14.15
N GLN A 62 -55.60 -3.58 -14.59
CA GLN A 62 -56.83 -2.94 -14.10
C GLN A 62 -56.72 -2.44 -12.64
N GLY A 63 -56.76 -1.10 -12.49
CA GLY A 63 -56.83 -0.37 -11.20
C GLY A 63 -58.21 -0.44 -10.54
N PRO A 64 -58.40 0.23 -9.38
CA PRO A 64 -58.83 1.65 -9.36
C PRO A 64 -58.07 2.50 -8.31
N ARG A 65 -57.75 3.80 -8.53
CA ARG A 65 -58.51 5.05 -8.18
C ARG A 65 -59.16 5.00 -6.77
N ALA A 66 -59.12 6.01 -5.89
CA ALA A 66 -58.63 7.39 -5.89
C ALA A 66 -58.76 8.00 -4.46
N ALA A 67 -57.98 9.05 -4.16
CA ALA A 67 -58.29 10.18 -3.26
C ALA A 67 -57.27 11.28 -3.64
N GLY A 68 -57.60 12.42 -4.24
CA GLY A 68 -58.48 13.50 -3.76
C GLY A 68 -57.67 14.43 -2.84
N GLN A 69 -57.59 15.75 -2.98
CA GLN A 69 -57.90 16.73 -4.02
C GLN A 69 -57.25 18.05 -3.54
N ILE A 70 -56.68 18.87 -4.43
CA ILE A 70 -56.12 20.21 -4.14
C ILE A 70 -57.02 21.24 -4.80
N VAL A 71 -57.44 22.29 -4.07
CA VAL A 71 -57.87 23.59 -4.64
C VAL A 71 -57.61 24.73 -3.65
N ALA A 72 -56.83 25.74 -4.07
CA ALA A 72 -57.11 27.18 -3.90
C ALA A 72 -56.05 28.02 -4.64
N ALA A 73 -56.50 29.03 -5.39
CA ALA A 73 -55.76 30.14 -6.00
C ALA A 73 -56.60 31.43 -5.74
N PRO A 74 -56.28 32.66 -6.22
CA PRO A 74 -55.06 33.23 -6.81
C PRO A 74 -54.66 34.62 -6.22
N GLY A 75 -53.58 35.25 -6.69
CA GLY A 75 -53.43 36.73 -6.62
C GLY A 75 -52.01 37.30 -6.82
N GLY A 76 -51.87 38.25 -7.74
CA GLY A 76 -50.89 39.35 -7.70
C GLY A 76 -49.60 39.19 -8.52
N GLY A 77 -49.53 39.87 -9.67
CA GLY A 77 -48.38 39.85 -10.58
C GLY A 77 -47.35 40.96 -10.36
N CYS A 78 -46.23 40.87 -11.08
CA CYS A 78 -45.47 41.98 -11.66
C CYS A 78 -44.50 41.42 -12.71
N ALA A 79 -44.53 42.01 -13.89
CA ALA A 79 -43.71 41.68 -15.06
C ALA A 79 -42.42 42.51 -15.07
N LEU A 80 -41.28 41.90 -15.40
CA LEU A 80 -40.04 42.57 -15.83
C LEU A 80 -39.28 41.68 -16.85
N PRO A 81 -38.45 42.26 -17.74
CA PRO A 81 -38.43 41.90 -19.17
C PRO A 81 -37.29 40.97 -19.60
N GLU A 82 -37.47 40.30 -20.75
CA GLU A 82 -36.40 39.67 -21.51
C GLU A 82 -35.38 40.70 -22.04
N PRO A 83 -34.07 40.42 -22.05
CA PRO A 83 -33.11 41.16 -22.84
C PRO A 83 -32.92 40.54 -24.23
N ALA A 84 -33.12 41.38 -25.25
CA ALA A 84 -32.79 41.10 -26.65
C ALA A 84 -31.26 41.03 -26.90
N PRO A 85 -30.80 40.39 -28.00
CA PRO A 85 -29.41 40.03 -28.22
C PRO A 85 -28.67 41.06 -29.08
N ALA A 86 -27.65 41.74 -28.56
CA ALA A 86 -26.62 42.35 -29.40
C ALA A 86 -25.35 42.76 -28.63
N LEU A 87 -24.21 42.57 -29.30
CA LEU A 87 -22.89 43.20 -29.06
C LEU A 87 -22.06 42.71 -27.87
N ARG A 88 -21.23 41.69 -28.14
CA ARG A 88 -19.75 41.84 -28.09
C ARG A 88 -19.04 40.73 -28.87
N ARG A 89 -18.95 40.93 -30.20
CA ARG A 89 -17.90 40.36 -31.04
C ARG A 89 -16.58 41.07 -30.71
N ALA A 90 -15.70 40.44 -29.94
CA ALA A 90 -14.26 40.76 -29.95
C ALA A 90 -13.44 39.71 -29.18
N ALA A 91 -13.22 38.52 -29.77
CA ALA A 91 -12.08 37.66 -29.40
C ALA A 91 -11.92 36.49 -30.40
N ARG A 92 -11.51 36.77 -31.63
CA ARG A 92 -10.90 35.75 -32.52
C ARG A 92 -10.01 36.44 -33.55
N ARG A 93 -8.76 36.69 -33.16
CA ARG A 93 -7.63 36.82 -34.09
C ARG A 93 -6.55 35.83 -33.63
N ARG A 94 -6.58 34.62 -34.20
CA ARG A 94 -5.38 33.76 -34.25
C ARG A 94 -4.41 34.44 -35.21
N ARG A 95 -3.19 34.77 -34.76
CA ARG A 95 -2.06 35.03 -35.67
C ARG A 95 -1.58 33.67 -36.19
N PRO A 96 -1.48 33.44 -37.51
CA PRO A 96 -0.80 32.28 -38.06
C PRO A 96 0.70 32.57 -38.18
N GLY A 97 1.53 31.59 -37.83
CA GLY A 97 2.96 31.61 -38.21
C GLY A 97 3.92 32.01 -37.09
N SER A 98 4.25 31.05 -36.23
CA SER A 98 5.59 30.96 -35.64
C SER A 98 5.98 29.49 -35.72
N ARG A 99 6.89 29.14 -36.65
CA ARG A 99 7.50 27.81 -36.66
C ARG A 99 8.24 27.64 -35.32
N PRO A 100 8.06 26.53 -34.61
CA PRO A 100 8.86 26.25 -33.42
C PRO A 100 10.34 26.26 -33.82
N GLY A 101 11.18 26.94 -33.04
CA GLY A 101 12.61 26.96 -33.30
C GLY A 101 13.20 25.54 -33.25
N PRO A 102 14.36 25.28 -33.86
CA PRO A 102 14.96 23.95 -33.94
C PRO A 102 15.18 23.26 -32.58
N GLY A 103 15.26 24.02 -31.48
CA GLY A 103 15.26 23.50 -30.10
C GLY A 103 13.90 23.00 -29.60
N ALA A 104 12.79 23.62 -30.02
CA ALA A 104 11.43 23.21 -29.67
C ALA A 104 10.97 21.98 -30.47
N GLU A 105 11.43 21.84 -31.72
CA GLU A 105 11.22 20.61 -32.50
C GLU A 105 12.05 19.44 -31.95
N ARG A 106 13.29 19.68 -31.48
CA ARG A 106 14.08 18.64 -30.78
C ARG A 106 13.47 18.26 -29.42
N ALA A 107 12.98 19.21 -28.63
CA ALA A 107 12.26 18.94 -27.39
C ALA A 107 10.94 18.19 -27.63
N ALA A 108 10.19 18.54 -28.69
CA ALA A 108 8.97 17.84 -29.10
C ALA A 108 9.27 16.44 -29.69
N ALA A 109 10.40 16.26 -30.38
CA ALA A 109 10.83 14.96 -30.91
C ALA A 109 11.32 14.02 -29.80
N MET A 110 12.03 14.53 -28.78
CA MET A 110 12.35 13.75 -27.57
C MET A 110 11.09 13.46 -26.74
N ALA A 111 10.14 14.41 -26.66
CA ALA A 111 8.83 14.19 -26.06
C ALA A 111 7.96 13.19 -26.84
N GLY A 112 8.19 13.00 -28.14
CA GLY A 112 7.50 12.01 -28.97
C GLY A 112 7.96 10.58 -28.70
N LEU A 113 9.24 10.36 -28.41
CA LEU A 113 9.77 9.06 -27.96
C LEU A 113 9.40 8.76 -26.49
N TRP A 114 9.21 9.82 -25.69
CA TRP A 114 8.86 9.78 -24.26
C TRP A 114 7.37 9.96 -23.97
N ALA A 115 6.51 10.07 -24.99
CA ALA A 115 5.09 10.26 -24.77
C ALA A 115 4.57 9.12 -23.89
N PRO A 116 4.16 9.39 -22.64
CA PRO A 116 3.66 8.33 -21.78
C PRO A 116 2.41 7.80 -22.47
N ALA A 117 2.41 6.50 -22.79
CA ALA A 117 1.17 5.81 -23.11
C ALA A 117 0.20 6.18 -22.00
N LYS A 118 -0.96 6.77 -22.33
CA LYS A 118 -1.90 7.29 -21.33
C LYS A 118 -2.30 6.15 -20.39
N PRO A 119 -1.75 6.07 -19.16
CA PRO A 119 -1.94 4.87 -18.34
C PRO A 119 -3.37 4.75 -17.82
N LEU A 120 -4.10 5.87 -17.74
CA LEU A 120 -5.49 5.92 -17.30
C LEU A 120 -6.43 6.24 -18.46
N SER A 121 -7.56 5.54 -18.49
CA SER A 121 -8.70 5.87 -19.35
C SER A 121 -9.42 7.15 -18.87
N ALA A 122 -10.17 7.80 -19.76
CA ALA A 122 -11.00 8.94 -19.39
C ALA A 122 -12.05 8.60 -18.31
N ALA A 123 -12.54 7.36 -18.29
CA ALA A 123 -13.48 6.88 -17.27
C ALA A 123 -12.81 6.74 -15.89
N GLN A 124 -11.58 6.23 -15.82
CA GLN A 124 -10.82 6.16 -14.57
C GLN A 124 -10.53 7.54 -14.00
N LEU A 125 -10.13 8.49 -14.86
CA LEU A 125 -9.90 9.88 -14.47
C LEU A 125 -11.15 10.52 -13.85
N ARG A 126 -12.33 10.37 -14.47
CA ARG A 126 -13.59 10.87 -13.90
C ARG A 126 -13.95 10.24 -12.56
N ARG A 127 -13.69 8.94 -12.38
CA ARG A 127 -13.93 8.26 -11.10
C ARG A 127 -12.95 8.71 -10.01
N LEU A 128 -11.73 9.09 -10.39
CA LEU A 128 -10.74 9.65 -9.48
C LEU A 128 -11.19 10.96 -8.82
N GLU A 129 -11.94 11.81 -9.53
CA GLU A 129 -12.50 13.06 -8.97
C GLU A 129 -13.42 12.80 -7.76
N GLN A 130 -14.06 11.63 -7.75
CA GLN A 130 -14.98 11.17 -6.70
C GLN A 130 -14.24 10.48 -5.54
N HIS A 131 -12.94 10.21 -5.68
CA HIS A 131 -12.14 9.59 -4.63
C HIS A 131 -12.02 10.50 -3.43
N ARG A 132 -12.13 9.91 -2.24
CA ARG A 132 -11.90 10.57 -0.96
C ARG A 132 -11.08 9.63 -0.10
N TYR A 133 -9.94 10.12 0.37
CA TYR A 133 -9.10 9.38 1.30
C TYR A 133 -9.89 8.97 2.53
N SER A 134 -9.79 7.71 2.91
CA SER A 134 -10.47 7.14 4.07
C SER A 134 -9.55 6.12 4.72
N ALA A 135 -9.24 6.34 5.99
CA ALA A 135 -8.45 5.43 6.79
C ALA A 135 -9.00 5.29 8.21
N SER A 136 -8.71 4.16 8.85
CA SER A 136 -9.06 3.89 10.24
C SER A 136 -8.00 3.06 10.94
N GLY A 137 -8.08 2.98 12.26
CA GLY A 137 -7.05 2.34 13.07
C GLY A 137 -5.96 3.32 13.48
N ARG A 138 -5.03 2.82 14.29
CA ARG A 138 -3.93 3.60 14.85
C ARG A 138 -2.81 2.66 15.26
N SER A 139 -1.58 2.98 14.88
CA SER A 139 -0.41 2.20 15.29
C SER A 139 0.02 2.54 16.72
N LEU A 140 0.86 1.71 17.34
CA LEU A 140 1.30 1.84 18.73
C LEU A 140 2.19 3.07 18.97
N LEU A 141 3.17 3.29 18.09
CA LEU A 141 4.13 4.39 18.17
C LEU A 141 3.63 5.67 17.50
N GLU A 142 2.56 5.59 16.71
CA GLU A 142 1.93 6.77 16.12
C GLU A 142 1.55 7.83 17.17
N PRO A 143 0.80 7.56 18.26
CA PRO A 143 0.46 8.56 19.28
C PRO A 143 1.60 9.44 19.78
N PRO A 144 2.73 8.89 20.30
CA PRO A 144 3.83 9.71 20.76
C PRO A 144 4.53 10.45 19.61
N LEU A 145 4.68 9.81 18.44
CA LEU A 145 5.31 10.44 17.27
C LEU A 145 4.46 11.55 16.66
N GLN A 146 3.14 11.55 16.85
CA GLN A 146 2.28 12.65 16.41
C GLN A 146 2.69 14.00 17.03
N LEU A 147 3.21 14.02 18.27
CA LEU A 147 3.71 15.25 18.90
C LEU A 147 4.90 15.81 18.12
N TYR A 148 5.84 14.92 17.76
CA TYR A 148 7.01 15.26 16.96
C TYR A 148 6.62 15.71 15.54
N TRP A 149 5.74 14.97 14.86
CA TRP A 149 5.32 15.30 13.50
C TRP A 149 4.47 16.57 13.41
N ALA A 150 3.66 16.86 14.44
CA ALA A 150 2.91 18.11 14.54
C ALA A 150 3.86 19.31 14.67
N TRP A 151 4.89 19.20 15.51
CA TRP A 151 5.94 20.21 15.58
C TRP A 151 6.72 20.33 14.26
N LEU A 152 7.08 19.19 13.66
CA LEU A 152 7.93 19.15 12.46
C LEU A 152 7.23 19.80 11.25
N VAL A 153 5.94 19.52 11.04
CA VAL A 153 5.20 20.13 9.92
C VAL A 153 5.14 21.65 10.05
N GLU A 154 5.13 22.22 11.25
CA GLU A 154 5.15 23.67 11.46
C GLU A 154 6.46 24.31 10.99
N GLN A 155 7.58 23.57 11.08
CA GLN A 155 8.90 24.01 10.61
C GLN A 155 9.01 24.00 9.06
N VAL A 156 8.11 23.31 8.38
CA VAL A 156 8.10 23.26 6.91
C VAL A 156 7.56 24.57 6.34
N PRO A 157 8.26 25.21 5.37
CA PRO A 157 7.75 26.40 4.71
C PRO A 157 6.43 26.13 3.96
N ALA A 158 5.47 27.05 4.07
CA ALA A 158 4.14 26.89 3.45
C ALA A 158 4.15 26.82 1.92
N TRP A 159 5.23 27.24 1.25
CA TRP A 159 5.37 27.14 -0.21
C TRP A 159 5.82 25.74 -0.68
N LEU A 160 6.35 24.92 0.23
CA LEU A 160 6.87 23.60 -0.12
C LEU A 160 5.72 22.62 -0.33
N ALA A 161 5.65 22.06 -1.54
CA ALA A 161 4.60 21.11 -1.93
C ALA A 161 4.76 19.77 -1.18
N PRO A 162 3.66 19.14 -0.74
CA PRO A 162 3.68 17.83 -0.08
C PRO A 162 4.48 16.77 -0.86
N ASN A 163 4.22 16.63 -2.16
CA ASN A 163 4.93 15.64 -2.99
C ASN A 163 6.44 15.89 -3.09
N THR A 164 6.90 17.14 -2.89
CA THR A 164 8.33 17.44 -2.81
C THR A 164 8.93 16.92 -1.50
N ILE A 165 8.18 16.97 -0.41
CA ILE A 165 8.57 16.41 0.90
C ILE A 165 8.72 14.89 0.76
N THR A 166 7.69 14.21 0.25
CA THR A 166 7.68 12.77 -0.01
C THR A 166 8.86 12.35 -0.87
N LEU A 167 9.07 13.03 -2.02
CA LEU A 167 10.16 12.70 -2.94
C LEU A 167 11.54 12.93 -2.31
N SER A 168 11.70 13.98 -1.52
CA SER A 168 12.98 14.27 -0.83
C SER A 168 13.30 13.20 0.19
N GLY A 169 12.30 12.75 0.96
CA GLY A 169 12.43 11.62 1.87
C GLY A 169 12.84 10.36 1.12
N LEU A 170 12.12 10.01 0.06
CA LEU A 170 12.43 8.84 -0.76
C LEU A 170 13.88 8.88 -1.26
N LEU A 171 14.30 9.99 -1.89
CA LEU A 171 15.66 10.14 -2.42
C LEU A 171 16.72 9.95 -1.34
N LEU A 172 16.54 10.49 -0.14
CA LEU A 172 17.48 10.27 0.96
C LEU A 172 17.57 8.79 1.33
N ASN A 173 16.44 8.11 1.51
CA ASN A 173 16.42 6.68 1.84
C ASN A 173 17.07 5.81 0.73
N LEU A 174 16.80 6.13 -0.53
CA LEU A 174 17.40 5.46 -1.68
C LEU A 174 18.91 5.65 -1.70
N LEU A 175 19.40 6.88 -1.55
CA LEU A 175 20.82 7.19 -1.62
C LEU A 175 21.60 6.49 -0.48
N THR A 176 21.09 6.53 0.74
CA THR A 176 21.75 5.86 1.88
C THR A 176 21.75 4.35 1.72
N THR A 177 20.67 3.75 1.23
CA THR A 177 20.57 2.31 1.04
C THR A 177 21.40 1.84 -0.17
N LEU A 178 21.43 2.59 -1.27
CA LEU A 178 22.28 2.30 -2.43
C LEU A 178 23.76 2.33 -2.06
N LEU A 179 24.16 3.28 -1.21
CA LEU A 179 25.51 3.30 -0.66
C LEU A 179 25.80 2.03 0.16
N LEU A 180 24.86 1.59 0.99
CA LEU A 180 24.99 0.34 1.74
C LEU A 180 25.09 -0.88 0.81
N ILE A 181 24.26 -0.96 -0.23
CA ILE A 181 24.32 -2.01 -1.26
C ILE A 181 25.66 -2.00 -1.99
N ALA A 182 26.23 -0.83 -2.28
CA ALA A 182 27.53 -0.73 -2.93
C ALA A 182 28.67 -1.30 -2.08
N TYR A 183 28.59 -1.19 -0.75
CA TYR A 183 29.54 -1.82 0.17
C TYR A 183 29.26 -3.32 0.40
N CYS A 184 27.99 -3.73 0.35
CA CYS A 184 27.53 -5.06 0.73
C CYS A 184 26.61 -5.70 -0.33
N PRO A 185 27.06 -5.89 -1.58
CA PRO A 185 26.21 -6.36 -2.67
C PRO A 185 25.68 -7.79 -2.47
N SER A 186 26.40 -8.64 -1.73
CA SER A 186 25.98 -10.00 -1.40
C SER A 186 25.33 -10.12 -0.04
N ALA A 187 25.13 -9.02 0.70
CA ALA A 187 24.61 -9.00 2.07
C ALA A 187 25.39 -9.90 3.05
N THR A 188 26.67 -10.19 2.75
CA THR A 188 27.58 -10.96 3.60
C THR A 188 28.72 -10.11 4.13
N GLU A 189 28.95 -8.95 3.53
CA GLU A 189 30.05 -8.06 3.81
C GLU A 189 29.76 -7.20 5.05
N GLN A 190 30.72 -6.37 5.41
CA GLN A 190 30.58 -5.40 6.48
C GLN A 190 30.94 -4.01 5.96
N ALA A 191 29.94 -3.13 5.89
CA ALA A 191 30.17 -1.72 5.59
C ALA A 191 30.82 -0.98 6.77
N PRO A 192 31.48 0.15 6.55
CA PRO A 192 31.91 1.04 7.62
C PRO A 192 30.73 1.49 8.50
N PHE A 193 30.96 1.66 9.81
CA PHE A 193 29.91 1.99 10.78
C PHE A 193 29.07 3.22 10.39
N TRP A 194 29.71 4.24 9.81
CA TRP A 194 29.04 5.48 9.41
C TRP A 194 28.01 5.27 8.30
N VAL A 195 28.15 4.23 7.47
CA VAL A 195 27.16 3.89 6.44
C VAL A 195 25.86 3.42 7.10
N PHE A 196 25.95 2.59 8.14
CA PHE A 196 24.79 2.17 8.92
C PHE A 196 24.15 3.34 9.69
N LEU A 197 24.95 4.27 10.23
CA LEU A 197 24.43 5.49 10.83
C LEU A 197 23.69 6.37 9.82
N LEU A 198 24.21 6.48 8.59
CA LEU A 198 23.52 7.17 7.50
C LEU A 198 22.22 6.47 7.12
N CYS A 199 22.17 5.14 7.06
CA CYS A 199 20.91 4.41 6.82
C CYS A 199 19.90 4.62 7.95
N ALA A 200 20.33 4.59 9.21
CA ALA A 200 19.47 4.88 10.36
C ALA A 200 18.88 6.29 10.30
N LEU A 201 19.73 7.29 10.03
CA LEU A 201 19.31 8.69 9.89
C LEU A 201 18.43 8.88 8.65
N GLY A 202 18.82 8.31 7.51
CA GLY A 202 18.09 8.39 6.24
C GLY A 202 16.69 7.81 6.35
N LEU A 203 16.54 6.64 6.98
CA LEU A 203 15.24 6.02 7.21
C LEU A 203 14.40 6.81 8.24
N PHE A 204 15.02 7.33 9.30
CA PHE A 204 14.32 8.20 10.25
C PHE A 204 13.79 9.48 9.59
N VAL A 205 14.62 10.12 8.75
CA VAL A 205 14.22 11.30 7.98
C VAL A 205 13.13 10.94 6.97
N TYR A 206 13.26 9.82 6.24
CA TYR A 206 12.21 9.31 5.35
C TYR A 206 10.87 9.20 6.09
N GLN A 207 10.82 8.43 7.18
CA GLN A 207 9.61 8.25 7.98
C GLN A 207 9.02 9.59 8.45
N SER A 208 9.88 10.51 8.87
CA SER A 208 9.45 11.81 9.37
C SER A 208 8.85 12.68 8.27
N LEU A 209 9.44 12.66 7.07
CA LEU A 209 8.96 13.43 5.92
C LEU A 209 7.67 12.83 5.34
N ASP A 210 7.60 11.50 5.28
CA ASP A 210 6.42 10.71 4.91
C ASP A 210 5.23 11.07 5.83
N ALA A 211 5.41 10.98 7.14
CA ALA A 211 4.34 11.25 8.10
C ALA A 211 3.79 12.70 8.11
N ILE A 212 4.57 13.67 7.62
CA ILE A 212 4.17 15.09 7.58
C ILE A 212 3.64 15.53 6.22
N ASP A 213 3.77 14.76 5.14
CA ASP A 213 3.38 15.24 3.81
C ASP A 213 1.87 15.51 3.71
N GLY A 214 1.03 14.62 4.25
CA GLY A 214 -0.41 14.75 4.32
C GLY A 214 -0.82 15.81 5.34
N LYS A 215 -0.01 16.02 6.40
CA LYS A 215 -0.21 17.13 7.34
C LYS A 215 0.05 18.46 6.65
N GLN A 216 1.10 18.56 5.85
CA GLN A 216 1.41 19.73 5.05
C GLN A 216 0.30 19.97 4.02
N ALA A 217 -0.20 18.93 3.37
CA ALA A 217 -1.29 19.02 2.42
C ALA A 217 -2.56 19.60 3.06
N ARG A 218 -2.90 19.18 4.29
CA ARG A 218 -4.01 19.75 5.05
C ARG A 218 -3.74 21.18 5.50
N ARG A 219 -2.53 21.48 6.01
CA ARG A 219 -2.11 22.81 6.45
C ARG A 219 -2.17 23.85 5.33
N THR A 220 -1.85 23.45 4.10
CA THR A 220 -1.79 24.32 2.92
C THR A 220 -3.02 24.22 2.02
N ASN A 221 -4.06 23.48 2.43
CA ASN A 221 -5.26 23.21 1.64
C ASN A 221 -4.97 22.65 0.23
N SER A 222 -3.93 21.81 0.11
CA SER A 222 -3.48 21.20 -1.13
C SER A 222 -3.69 19.67 -1.20
N SER A 223 -4.52 19.11 -0.33
CA SER A 223 -4.87 17.67 -0.34
C SER A 223 -5.53 17.28 -1.67
N SER A 224 -5.06 16.18 -2.28
CA SER A 224 -5.58 15.70 -3.56
C SER A 224 -5.38 14.19 -3.71
N PRO A 225 -6.16 13.50 -4.56
CA PRO A 225 -5.91 12.10 -4.93
C PRO A 225 -4.50 11.89 -5.52
N LEU A 226 -3.95 12.90 -6.21
CA LEU A 226 -2.57 12.81 -6.72
C LEU A 226 -1.56 12.70 -5.57
N GLY A 227 -1.73 13.47 -4.50
CA GLY A 227 -0.83 13.43 -3.35
C GLY A 227 -0.82 12.06 -2.68
N GLU A 228 -2.00 11.50 -2.41
CA GLU A 228 -2.15 10.14 -1.85
C GLU A 228 -1.52 9.06 -2.75
N LEU A 229 -1.73 9.15 -4.06
CA LEU A 229 -1.09 8.21 -5.00
C LEU A 229 0.43 8.36 -5.04
N PHE A 230 0.92 9.60 -4.95
CA PHE A 230 2.35 9.91 -5.00
C PHE A 230 3.06 9.36 -3.76
N ASP A 231 2.46 9.57 -2.59
CA ASP A 231 2.88 9.04 -1.29
C ASP A 231 3.00 7.51 -1.31
N HIS A 232 1.88 6.81 -1.54
CA HIS A 232 1.89 5.35 -1.60
C HIS A 232 2.77 4.78 -2.73
N GLY A 233 2.92 5.52 -3.84
CA GLY A 233 3.85 5.17 -4.91
C GLY A 233 5.32 5.23 -4.46
N CYS A 234 5.68 6.22 -3.63
CA CYS A 234 7.00 6.32 -3.02
C CYS A 234 7.22 5.21 -1.99
N ASP A 235 6.22 4.92 -1.16
CA ASP A 235 6.26 3.82 -0.19
C ASP A 235 6.49 2.45 -0.83
N CYS A 236 5.88 2.19 -1.99
CA CYS A 236 6.10 0.95 -2.75
C CYS A 236 7.60 0.75 -3.04
N ILE A 237 8.30 1.82 -3.43
CA ILE A 237 9.73 1.78 -3.75
C ILE A 237 10.54 1.71 -2.46
N SER A 238 10.25 2.58 -1.49
CA SER A 238 10.95 2.64 -0.21
C SER A 238 10.95 1.29 0.51
N THR A 239 9.81 0.58 0.49
CA THR A 239 9.67 -0.75 1.09
C THR A 239 10.73 -1.74 0.58
N VAL A 240 11.07 -1.71 -0.71
CA VAL A 240 12.11 -2.59 -1.29
C VAL A 240 13.47 -2.29 -0.68
N PHE A 241 13.84 -1.00 -0.63
CA PHE A 241 15.13 -0.54 -0.13
C PHE A 241 15.27 -0.76 1.39
N VAL A 242 14.23 -0.45 2.15
CA VAL A 242 14.20 -0.70 3.59
C VAL A 242 14.34 -2.20 3.88
N SER A 243 13.66 -3.07 3.11
CA SER A 243 13.72 -4.52 3.30
C SER A 243 15.12 -5.08 3.01
N ILE A 244 15.74 -4.72 1.88
CA ILE A 244 17.10 -5.19 1.56
C ILE A 244 18.15 -4.59 2.52
N GLY A 245 18.00 -3.31 2.88
CA GLY A 245 18.89 -2.64 3.83
C GLY A 245 18.88 -3.31 5.21
N ALA A 246 17.70 -3.67 5.72
CA ALA A 246 17.57 -4.43 6.95
C ALA A 246 18.28 -5.80 6.85
N CYS A 247 18.09 -6.51 5.74
CA CYS A 247 18.74 -7.80 5.53
C CYS A 247 20.27 -7.71 5.44
N ILE A 248 20.81 -6.66 4.82
CA ILE A 248 22.26 -6.38 4.81
C ILE A 248 22.76 -6.11 6.24
N ALA A 249 22.05 -5.28 7.00
CA ALA A 249 22.45 -4.90 8.36
C ALA A 249 22.58 -6.12 9.29
N VAL A 250 21.68 -7.10 9.17
CA VAL A 250 21.73 -8.36 9.93
C VAL A 250 22.54 -9.47 9.26
N ARG A 251 23.26 -9.16 8.17
CA ARG A 251 24.14 -10.09 7.42
C ARG A 251 23.40 -11.37 6.97
N LEU A 252 22.18 -11.24 6.43
CA LEU A 252 21.38 -12.39 5.99
C LEU A 252 21.89 -13.05 4.72
N GLY A 253 22.87 -12.48 4.00
CA GLY A 253 23.52 -13.15 2.87
C GLY A 253 24.15 -14.49 3.21
N THR A 254 24.49 -14.74 4.48
CA THR A 254 24.97 -16.05 4.94
C THR A 254 23.86 -17.11 4.95
N ASN A 255 22.58 -16.69 4.88
CA ASN A 255 21.39 -17.54 4.89
C ASN A 255 20.44 -17.11 3.75
N PRO A 256 20.71 -17.51 2.49
CA PRO A 256 19.96 -17.03 1.34
C PRO A 256 18.44 -17.22 1.42
N ASP A 257 17.96 -18.33 1.98
CA ASP A 257 16.52 -18.56 2.17
C ASP A 257 15.86 -17.51 3.08
N TRP A 258 16.53 -17.13 4.17
CA TRP A 258 16.05 -16.09 5.07
C TRP A 258 16.17 -14.69 4.44
N LEU A 259 17.25 -14.44 3.71
CA LEU A 259 17.41 -13.21 2.92
C LEU A 259 16.26 -13.05 1.92
N PHE A 260 15.94 -14.10 1.18
CA PHE A 260 14.82 -14.13 0.23
C PHE A 260 13.51 -13.84 0.96
N PHE A 261 13.18 -14.62 1.99
CA PHE A 261 11.94 -14.45 2.74
C PHE A 261 11.79 -13.02 3.29
N CYS A 262 12.80 -12.51 4.01
CA CYS A 262 12.76 -11.18 4.61
C CYS A 262 12.71 -10.04 3.60
N SER A 263 13.33 -10.20 2.42
CA SER A 263 13.29 -9.19 1.35
C SER A 263 11.91 -9.10 0.68
N PHE A 264 11.23 -10.24 0.50
CA PHE A 264 9.95 -10.29 -0.21
C PHE A 264 8.73 -10.17 0.70
N VAL A 265 8.82 -10.56 1.98
CA VAL A 265 7.68 -10.50 2.91
C VAL A 265 7.23 -9.06 3.16
N GLY A 266 8.14 -8.09 3.26
CA GLY A 266 7.78 -6.68 3.43
C GLY A 266 6.97 -6.16 2.24
N THR A 267 7.43 -6.46 1.03
CA THR A 267 6.73 -6.12 -0.22
C THR A 267 5.35 -6.79 -0.32
N PHE A 268 5.26 -8.07 0.07
CA PHE A 268 4.00 -8.80 0.12
C PHE A 268 3.03 -8.19 1.16
N MET A 269 3.52 -7.81 2.35
CA MET A 269 2.71 -7.17 3.40
C MET A 269 2.17 -5.82 2.94
N PHE A 270 3.01 -5.00 2.32
CA PHE A 270 2.59 -3.71 1.78
C PHE A 270 1.54 -3.87 0.67
N TYR A 271 1.70 -4.87 -0.21
CA TYR A 271 0.67 -5.23 -1.19
C TYR A 271 -0.64 -5.66 -0.52
N CYS A 272 -0.59 -6.49 0.53
CA CYS A 272 -1.78 -6.93 1.27
C CYS A 272 -2.53 -5.78 1.93
N ALA A 273 -1.84 -4.74 2.44
CA ALA A 273 -2.49 -3.55 2.98
C ALA A 273 -3.33 -2.83 1.90
N HIS A 274 -2.80 -2.69 0.69
CA HIS A 274 -3.54 -2.11 -0.43
C HIS A 274 -4.59 -3.06 -1.01
N TRP A 275 -4.39 -4.37 -0.96
CA TRP A 275 -5.41 -5.36 -1.32
C TRP A 275 -6.60 -5.26 -0.37
N GLN A 276 -6.36 -5.23 0.95
CA GLN A 276 -7.40 -4.98 1.93
C GLN A 276 -8.14 -3.67 1.65
N THR A 277 -7.42 -2.61 1.26
CA THR A 277 -8.00 -1.30 0.93
C THR A 277 -8.87 -1.36 -0.33
N TYR A 278 -8.43 -2.10 -1.36
CA TYR A 278 -9.20 -2.36 -2.57
C TYR A 278 -10.49 -3.15 -2.31
N VAL A 279 -10.48 -4.04 -1.33
CA VAL A 279 -11.67 -4.82 -0.91
C VAL A 279 -12.61 -3.98 -0.04
N SER A 280 -12.08 -3.36 1.01
CA SER A 280 -12.87 -2.70 2.06
C SER A 280 -13.18 -1.23 1.80
N GLY A 281 -12.55 -0.60 0.81
CA GLY A 281 -12.73 0.81 0.48
C GLY A 281 -12.04 1.78 1.45
N MET A 282 -11.28 1.29 2.43
CA MET A 282 -10.56 2.12 3.39
C MET A 282 -9.24 1.47 3.81
N LEU A 283 -8.22 2.29 4.06
CA LEU A 283 -6.95 1.83 4.61
C LEU A 283 -7.10 1.59 6.11
N LYS A 284 -6.82 0.38 6.59
CA LYS A 284 -6.93 0.04 8.02
C LYS A 284 -5.55 -0.21 8.61
N PHE A 285 -5.17 0.61 9.57
CA PHE A 285 -3.92 0.50 10.29
C PHE A 285 -4.02 -0.50 11.44
N GLY A 286 -3.02 -1.36 11.56
CA GLY A 286 -2.84 -2.29 12.66
C GLY A 286 -2.19 -1.62 13.87
N LYS A 287 -2.09 -2.37 14.98
CA LYS A 287 -1.28 -1.94 16.14
C LYS A 287 0.22 -1.96 15.83
N VAL A 288 0.66 -2.97 15.10
CA VAL A 288 2.01 -3.07 14.54
C VAL A 288 1.87 -2.85 13.05
N ASP A 289 2.41 -1.73 12.57
CA ASP A 289 2.31 -1.30 11.18
C ASP A 289 3.67 -0.73 10.73
N VAL A 290 3.69 -0.05 9.57
CA VAL A 290 4.90 0.48 8.94
C VAL A 290 5.78 1.29 9.92
N THR A 291 5.17 2.11 10.78
CA THR A 291 5.89 2.94 11.78
C THR A 291 6.74 2.10 12.73
N GLU A 292 6.16 1.05 13.35
CA GLU A 292 6.86 0.18 14.29
C GLU A 292 7.98 -0.60 13.60
N VAL A 293 7.72 -1.09 12.39
CA VAL A 293 8.69 -1.85 11.60
C VAL A 293 9.88 -0.97 11.23
N GLN A 294 9.65 0.24 10.74
CA GLN A 294 10.72 1.18 10.40
C GLN A 294 11.54 1.59 11.63
N MET A 295 10.90 1.82 12.79
CA MET A 295 11.63 2.10 14.04
C MET A 295 12.50 0.91 14.48
N ALA A 296 12.01 -0.32 14.34
CA ALA A 296 12.80 -1.51 14.61
C ALA A 296 14.00 -1.63 13.65
N ILE A 297 13.83 -1.30 12.37
CA ILE A 297 14.92 -1.31 11.37
C ILE A 297 15.95 -0.21 11.65
N ILE A 298 15.51 0.99 12.09
CA ILE A 298 16.43 2.04 12.55
C ILE A 298 17.29 1.53 13.72
N ILE A 299 16.68 0.82 14.69
CA ILE A 299 17.43 0.20 15.80
C ILE A 299 18.41 -0.86 15.28
N ILE A 300 18.01 -1.69 14.32
CA ILE A 300 18.90 -2.69 13.69
C ILE A 300 20.09 -2.01 13.01
N PHE A 301 19.88 -0.90 12.30
CA PHE A 301 20.98 -0.14 11.71
C PHE A 301 21.92 0.43 12.78
N LEU A 302 21.38 1.00 13.85
CA LEU A 302 22.20 1.52 14.96
C LEU A 302 23.00 0.40 15.65
N MET A 303 22.39 -0.75 15.92
CA MET A 303 23.09 -1.92 16.47
C MET A 303 24.21 -2.39 15.54
N SER A 304 23.96 -2.44 14.23
CA SER A 304 24.94 -2.86 13.23
C SER A 304 26.08 -1.83 13.07
N ALA A 305 25.79 -0.54 13.27
CA ALA A 305 26.80 0.51 13.25
C ALA A 305 27.81 0.33 14.40
N PHE A 306 27.33 0.18 15.64
CA PHE A 306 28.22 0.10 16.80
C PHE A 306 28.76 -1.31 17.05
N GLY A 307 28.02 -2.33 16.65
CA GLY A 307 28.35 -3.74 16.85
C GLY A 307 29.10 -4.41 15.70
N GLY A 308 29.03 -3.84 14.49
CA GLY A 308 29.39 -4.53 13.26
C GLY A 308 28.35 -5.57 12.86
N THR A 309 28.35 -5.95 11.57
CA THR A 309 27.37 -6.94 11.06
C THR A 309 27.66 -8.36 11.54
N THR A 310 28.91 -8.67 11.92
CA THR A 310 29.30 -9.97 12.49
C THR A 310 28.73 -10.22 13.89
N MET A 311 28.30 -9.18 14.62
CA MET A 311 27.57 -9.34 15.88
C MET A 311 26.35 -10.26 15.71
N TRP A 312 25.69 -10.19 14.56
CA TRP A 312 24.49 -10.96 14.26
C TRP A 312 24.77 -12.46 14.04
N ASP A 313 26.02 -12.85 13.80
CA ASP A 313 26.46 -14.25 13.71
C ASP A 313 26.70 -14.87 15.09
N TYR A 314 26.73 -14.05 16.16
CA TYR A 314 26.97 -14.52 17.51
C TYR A 314 25.88 -15.52 17.94
N LYS A 315 26.32 -16.64 18.51
CA LYS A 315 25.42 -17.65 19.07
C LYS A 315 25.07 -17.32 20.51
N ILE A 316 23.78 -17.20 20.79
CA ILE A 316 23.29 -16.96 22.14
C ILE A 316 23.58 -18.20 22.99
N PRO A 317 24.29 -18.06 24.14
CA PRO A 317 24.58 -19.19 25.02
C PRO A 317 23.28 -19.91 25.45
N LEU A 318 23.36 -21.22 25.68
CA LEU A 318 22.27 -22.12 26.09
C LEU A 318 21.27 -22.53 24.99
N ILE A 319 21.02 -21.68 23.99
CA ILE A 319 20.06 -21.99 22.91
C ILE A 319 20.71 -22.25 21.54
N GLU A 320 22.02 -22.00 21.41
CA GLU A 320 22.82 -22.20 20.17
C GLU A 320 22.26 -21.47 18.93
N LEU A 321 21.39 -20.48 19.13
CA LEU A 321 20.74 -19.72 18.09
C LEU A 321 21.58 -18.48 17.72
N GLN A 322 21.77 -18.23 16.43
CA GLN A 322 22.41 -17.00 15.96
C GLN A 322 21.52 -15.80 16.24
N LEU A 323 22.11 -14.69 16.69
CA LEU A 323 21.40 -13.46 17.05
C LEU A 323 20.54 -12.92 15.90
N LYS A 324 20.98 -13.07 14.64
CA LYS A 324 20.22 -12.68 13.44
C LYS A 324 18.84 -13.33 13.33
N ILE A 325 18.63 -14.49 13.97
CA ILE A 325 17.35 -15.18 13.92
C ILE A 325 16.29 -14.45 14.76
N LEU A 326 16.66 -13.65 15.77
CA LEU A 326 15.68 -12.90 16.56
C LEU A 326 14.92 -11.86 15.72
N PRO A 327 15.57 -10.96 14.93
CA PRO A 327 14.87 -10.13 13.95
C PRO A 327 14.02 -10.94 12.97
N VAL A 328 14.52 -12.07 12.46
CA VAL A 328 13.77 -12.94 11.53
C VAL A 328 12.49 -13.47 12.17
N LEU A 329 12.55 -13.97 13.41
CA LEU A 329 11.37 -14.41 14.15
C LEU A 329 10.38 -13.27 14.39
N GLY A 330 10.88 -12.06 14.67
CA GLY A 330 10.05 -10.85 14.75
C GLY A 330 9.33 -10.55 13.45
N ILE A 331 10.03 -10.63 12.30
CA ILE A 331 9.46 -10.45 10.96
C ILE A 331 8.41 -11.53 10.67
N VAL A 332 8.70 -12.81 10.95
CA VAL A 332 7.76 -13.93 10.76
C VAL A 332 6.51 -13.73 11.62
N GLY A 333 6.67 -13.46 12.92
CA GLY A 333 5.56 -13.24 13.84
C GLY A 333 4.71 -12.04 13.46
N GLY A 334 5.35 -10.92 13.10
CA GLY A 334 4.68 -9.73 12.60
C GLY A 334 3.93 -9.99 11.30
N ALA A 335 4.54 -10.68 10.33
CA ALA A 335 3.90 -11.03 9.07
C ALA A 335 2.69 -11.96 9.27
N LEU A 336 2.78 -12.97 10.16
CA LEU A 336 1.65 -13.84 10.49
C LEU A 336 0.51 -13.06 11.14
N PHE A 337 0.82 -12.18 12.09
CA PHE A 337 -0.16 -11.32 12.75
C PHE A 337 -0.85 -10.39 11.76
N SER A 338 -0.09 -9.66 10.94
CA SER A 338 -0.62 -8.74 9.94
C SER A 338 -1.40 -9.47 8.83
N CYS A 339 -0.89 -10.61 8.33
CA CYS A 339 -1.64 -11.47 7.40
C CYS A 339 -2.99 -11.87 7.96
N SER A 340 -3.03 -12.35 9.21
CA SER A 340 -4.29 -12.77 9.84
C SER A 340 -5.33 -11.63 9.82
N ASN A 341 -4.90 -10.41 10.15
CA ASN A 341 -5.76 -9.23 10.12
C ASN A 341 -6.21 -8.87 8.69
N TYR A 342 -5.28 -8.81 7.73
CA TYR A 342 -5.60 -8.47 6.34
C TYR A 342 -6.55 -9.50 5.72
N PHE A 343 -6.25 -10.79 5.84
CA PHE A 343 -7.06 -11.85 5.25
C PHE A 343 -8.41 -12.03 5.95
N HIS A 344 -8.50 -11.76 7.26
CA HIS A 344 -9.80 -11.69 7.93
C HIS A 344 -10.72 -10.65 7.28
N VAL A 345 -10.19 -9.47 6.91
CA VAL A 345 -10.96 -8.44 6.21
C VAL A 345 -11.23 -8.81 4.75
N ILE A 346 -10.24 -9.36 4.04
CA ILE A 346 -10.38 -9.74 2.61
C ILE A 346 -11.45 -10.84 2.44
N PHE A 347 -11.44 -11.86 3.28
CA PHE A 347 -12.40 -12.96 3.22
C PHE A 347 -13.77 -12.62 3.85
N GLY A 348 -13.83 -11.56 4.67
CA GLY A 348 -15.09 -11.05 5.23
C GLY A 348 -16.03 -10.39 4.20
N GLY A 349 -15.56 -10.19 2.96
CA GLY A 349 -16.32 -9.57 1.87
C GLY A 349 -16.02 -8.07 1.74
N GLY A 350 -16.03 -7.60 0.49
CA GLY A 350 -15.77 -6.20 0.17
C GLY A 350 -17.03 -5.34 0.10
N VAL A 351 -16.82 -4.04 -0.13
CA VAL A 351 -17.89 -3.02 -0.22
C VAL A 351 -18.63 -3.01 -1.56
N GLY A 352 -18.19 -3.81 -2.53
CA GLY A 352 -18.81 -3.94 -3.84
C GLY A 352 -20.08 -4.78 -3.82
N LYS A 353 -20.73 -4.84 -4.98
CA LYS A 353 -21.95 -5.63 -5.19
C LYS A 353 -21.69 -7.10 -4.82
N ASN A 354 -22.58 -7.71 -4.03
CA ASN A 354 -22.46 -9.10 -3.57
C ASN A 354 -21.17 -9.39 -2.76
N GLY A 355 -20.63 -8.41 -2.04
CA GLY A 355 -19.40 -8.61 -1.25
C GLY A 355 -18.12 -8.63 -2.09
N SER A 356 -18.18 -8.11 -3.32
CA SER A 356 -17.02 -7.96 -4.22
C SER A 356 -16.12 -6.79 -3.82
N THR A 357 -15.00 -6.62 -4.50
CA THR A 357 -14.09 -5.47 -4.35
C THR A 357 -14.79 -4.16 -4.73
N ILE A 358 -14.14 -3.02 -4.45
CA ILE A 358 -14.67 -1.70 -4.84
C ILE A 358 -14.92 -1.55 -6.37
N ALA A 359 -14.25 -2.36 -7.20
CA ALA A 359 -14.44 -2.38 -8.65
C ALA A 359 -15.44 -3.44 -9.13
N GLY A 360 -16.08 -4.19 -8.23
CA GLY A 360 -17.01 -5.26 -8.60
C GLY A 360 -16.35 -6.58 -9.01
N THR A 361 -15.04 -6.76 -8.73
CA THR A 361 -14.30 -8.00 -9.03
C THR A 361 -14.24 -8.93 -7.81
N SER A 362 -13.83 -10.18 -8.00
CA SER A 362 -13.58 -11.10 -6.88
C SER A 362 -12.59 -10.50 -5.88
N VAL A 363 -12.86 -10.67 -4.57
CA VAL A 363 -11.94 -10.27 -3.50
C VAL A 363 -10.59 -10.98 -3.59
N LEU A 364 -10.50 -12.10 -4.32
CA LEU A 364 -9.26 -12.84 -4.55
C LEU A 364 -8.48 -12.39 -5.78
N SER A 365 -9.07 -11.54 -6.63
CA SER A 365 -8.45 -11.14 -7.89
C SER A 365 -7.06 -10.50 -7.74
N PRO A 366 -6.79 -9.63 -6.74
CA PRO A 366 -5.45 -9.09 -6.56
C PRO A 366 -4.42 -10.14 -6.13
N GLY A 367 -4.86 -11.27 -5.55
CA GLY A 367 -3.97 -12.35 -5.14
C GLY A 367 -3.23 -13.00 -6.30
N LEU A 368 -3.82 -13.02 -7.50
CA LEU A 368 -3.18 -13.59 -8.69
C LEU A 368 -1.95 -12.78 -9.12
N HIS A 369 -1.99 -11.45 -9.02
CA HIS A 369 -0.89 -10.58 -9.43
C HIS A 369 0.34 -10.75 -8.55
N ILE A 370 0.16 -10.61 -7.23
CA ILE A 370 1.27 -10.78 -6.30
C ILE A 370 1.73 -12.24 -6.22
N GLY A 371 0.80 -13.19 -6.35
CA GLY A 371 1.10 -14.61 -6.47
C GLY A 371 2.01 -14.89 -7.67
N LEU A 372 1.71 -14.32 -8.84
CA LEU A 372 2.55 -14.46 -10.03
C LEU A 372 3.96 -13.89 -9.82
N VAL A 373 4.08 -12.70 -9.21
CA VAL A 373 5.39 -12.09 -8.92
C VAL A 373 6.22 -12.99 -7.99
N ILE A 374 5.63 -13.43 -6.87
CA ILE A 374 6.32 -14.27 -5.88
C ILE A 374 6.64 -15.65 -6.44
N THR A 375 5.73 -16.28 -7.20
CA THR A 375 6.00 -17.57 -7.85
C THR A 375 7.13 -17.46 -8.86
N LEU A 376 7.16 -16.41 -9.69
CA LEU A 376 8.27 -16.19 -10.62
C LEU A 376 9.59 -15.96 -9.87
N ALA A 377 9.59 -15.17 -8.79
CA ALA A 377 10.77 -14.98 -7.95
C ALA A 377 11.26 -16.31 -7.34
N ILE A 378 10.39 -17.09 -6.71
CA ILE A 378 10.77 -18.38 -6.11
C ILE A 378 11.30 -19.34 -7.17
N MET A 379 10.60 -19.45 -8.31
CA MET A 379 10.98 -20.35 -9.39
C MET A 379 12.33 -19.95 -9.98
N ILE A 380 12.55 -18.67 -10.30
CA ILE A 380 13.81 -18.19 -10.88
C ILE A 380 14.96 -18.36 -9.89
N TYR A 381 14.70 -18.11 -8.60
CA TYR A 381 15.65 -18.42 -7.55
C TYR A 381 16.00 -19.92 -7.53
N LYS A 382 15.02 -20.81 -7.36
CA LYS A 382 15.27 -22.24 -7.12
C LYS A 382 15.68 -23.04 -8.35
N LYS A 383 15.45 -22.53 -9.57
CA LYS A 383 15.88 -23.18 -10.82
C LYS A 383 17.21 -22.68 -11.36
N SER A 384 17.75 -21.59 -10.82
CA SER A 384 19.02 -21.05 -11.31
C SER A 384 20.14 -22.06 -11.16
N THR A 385 20.86 -22.34 -12.26
CA THR A 385 22.02 -23.25 -12.24
C THR A 385 23.30 -22.54 -11.82
N THR A 386 23.31 -21.21 -11.93
CA THR A 386 24.44 -20.34 -11.57
C THR A 386 24.28 -19.72 -10.18
N LEU A 387 23.31 -20.19 -9.37
CA LEU A 387 23.01 -19.64 -8.05
C LEU A 387 22.80 -18.11 -8.10
N LEU A 388 22.02 -17.65 -9.09
CA LEU A 388 21.87 -16.24 -9.45
C LEU A 388 21.48 -15.36 -8.25
N PHE A 389 20.54 -15.82 -7.44
CA PHE A 389 20.10 -15.08 -6.26
C PHE A 389 21.16 -15.06 -5.16
N GLU A 390 21.82 -16.20 -4.89
CA GLU A 390 22.85 -16.31 -3.86
C GLU A 390 24.08 -15.46 -4.19
N ASN A 391 24.46 -15.40 -5.47
CA ASN A 391 25.61 -14.65 -5.94
C ASN A 391 25.32 -13.15 -6.12
N HIS A 392 24.08 -12.78 -6.45
CA HIS A 392 23.67 -11.40 -6.73
C HIS A 392 22.36 -10.98 -6.04
N PRO A 393 22.23 -11.14 -4.71
CA PRO A 393 20.95 -11.01 -4.03
C PRO A 393 20.39 -9.58 -4.07
N CYS A 394 21.22 -8.55 -3.86
CA CYS A 394 20.73 -7.17 -3.89
C CYS A 394 20.18 -6.79 -5.27
N LEU A 395 20.89 -7.16 -6.34
CA LEU A 395 20.45 -6.94 -7.72
C LEU A 395 19.13 -7.67 -8.01
N TYR A 396 19.02 -8.91 -7.53
CA TYR A 396 17.82 -9.72 -7.67
C TYR A 396 16.62 -9.10 -6.95
N VAL A 397 16.79 -8.71 -5.68
CA VAL A 397 15.74 -8.10 -4.86
C VAL A 397 15.29 -6.77 -5.45
N LEU A 398 16.21 -5.94 -5.96
CA LEU A 398 15.85 -4.69 -6.65
C LEU A 398 15.03 -4.97 -7.92
N THR A 399 15.41 -5.97 -8.72
CA THR A 399 14.71 -6.31 -9.96
C THR A 399 13.25 -6.68 -9.70
N PHE A 400 13.00 -7.67 -8.85
CA PHE A 400 11.63 -8.08 -8.52
C PHE A 400 10.91 -7.11 -7.60
N GLY A 401 11.66 -6.33 -6.80
CA GLY A 401 11.14 -5.25 -6.00
C GLY A 401 10.50 -4.17 -6.86
N PHE A 402 11.14 -3.76 -7.97
CA PHE A 402 10.56 -2.79 -8.90
C PHE A 402 9.33 -3.34 -9.64
N VAL A 403 9.32 -4.63 -9.99
CA VAL A 403 8.12 -5.30 -10.52
C VAL A 403 6.99 -5.23 -9.51
N SER A 404 7.26 -5.63 -8.26
CA SER A 404 6.27 -5.61 -7.20
C SER A 404 5.76 -4.20 -6.90
N ALA A 405 6.66 -3.21 -6.84
CA ALA A 405 6.31 -1.81 -6.59
C ALA A 405 5.36 -1.26 -7.66
N LYS A 406 5.60 -1.56 -8.94
CA LYS A 406 4.69 -1.16 -10.03
C LYS A 406 3.32 -1.85 -9.88
N ILE A 407 3.30 -3.15 -9.61
CA ILE A 407 2.06 -3.91 -9.44
C ILE A 407 1.25 -3.40 -8.24
N THR A 408 1.89 -3.07 -7.12
CA THR A 408 1.23 -2.42 -5.97
C THR A 408 0.69 -1.05 -6.35
N GLN A 409 1.44 -0.21 -7.05
CA GLN A 409 0.97 1.11 -7.49
C GLN A 409 -0.24 1.01 -8.43
N LYS A 410 -0.29 -0.02 -9.29
CA LYS A 410 -1.48 -0.32 -10.11
C LYS A 410 -2.69 -0.67 -9.25
N LEU A 411 -2.49 -1.40 -8.15
CA LEU A 411 -3.57 -1.72 -7.20
C LEU A 411 -4.07 -0.47 -6.47
N VAL A 412 -3.17 0.44 -6.07
CA VAL A 412 -3.54 1.75 -5.50
C VAL A 412 -4.38 2.54 -6.49
N VAL A 413 -3.92 2.67 -7.74
CA VAL A 413 -4.69 3.34 -8.81
C VAL A 413 -6.05 2.67 -9.03
N ALA A 414 -6.10 1.33 -9.05
CA ALA A 414 -7.32 0.56 -9.23
C ALA A 414 -8.33 0.84 -8.10
N HIS A 415 -7.86 0.93 -6.85
CA HIS A 415 -8.68 1.33 -5.72
C HIS A 415 -9.25 2.75 -5.89
N MET A 416 -8.38 3.74 -6.10
CA MET A 416 -8.78 5.15 -6.18
C MET A 416 -9.70 5.44 -7.36
N THR A 417 -9.51 4.72 -8.47
CA THR A 417 -10.34 4.87 -9.69
C THR A 417 -11.49 3.87 -9.76
N LYS A 418 -11.68 3.02 -8.75
CA LYS A 418 -12.70 1.95 -8.71
C LYS A 418 -12.72 1.13 -10.00
N SER A 419 -11.54 0.71 -10.46
CA SER A 419 -11.37 -0.06 -11.70
C SER A 419 -10.74 -1.42 -11.43
N GLU A 420 -11.01 -2.37 -12.31
CA GLU A 420 -10.33 -3.67 -12.28
C GLU A 420 -8.82 -3.54 -12.59
N ILE A 421 -8.06 -4.54 -12.17
CA ILE A 421 -6.64 -4.68 -12.45
C ILE A 421 -6.41 -5.86 -13.41
N TYR A 422 -5.76 -5.59 -14.54
CA TYR A 422 -5.44 -6.62 -15.53
C TYR A 422 -4.13 -7.32 -15.19
N LEU A 423 -4.06 -8.63 -15.42
CA LEU A 423 -2.85 -9.44 -15.17
C LEU A 423 -1.77 -9.20 -16.22
N GLN A 424 -2.17 -8.93 -17.47
CA GLN A 424 -1.26 -8.60 -18.55
C GLN A 424 -0.61 -7.25 -18.28
N ASP A 425 0.69 -7.26 -18.02
CA ASP A 425 1.44 -6.05 -17.72
C ASP A 425 2.90 -6.16 -18.19
N THR A 426 3.47 -5.04 -18.63
CA THR A 426 4.87 -4.92 -19.03
C THR A 426 5.85 -5.14 -17.87
N ALA A 427 5.39 -5.06 -16.62
CA ALA A 427 6.18 -5.36 -15.43
C ALA A 427 6.76 -6.78 -15.45
N PHE A 428 6.08 -7.72 -16.11
CA PHE A 428 6.49 -9.12 -16.20
C PHE A 428 7.49 -9.41 -17.33
N ILE A 429 7.88 -8.43 -18.15
CA ILE A 429 8.85 -8.64 -19.23
C ILE A 429 10.21 -9.06 -18.64
N GLY A 430 10.73 -8.34 -17.64
CA GLY A 430 12.01 -8.68 -17.00
C GLY A 430 12.04 -10.09 -16.40
N PRO A 431 11.12 -10.44 -15.48
CA PRO A 431 10.98 -11.80 -14.98
C PRO A 431 10.72 -12.85 -16.07
N GLY A 432 9.97 -12.49 -17.11
CA GLY A 432 9.70 -13.36 -18.25
C GLY A 432 10.95 -13.71 -19.05
N LEU A 433 11.88 -12.75 -19.23
CA LEU A 433 13.18 -13.00 -19.87
C LEU A 433 14.03 -13.96 -19.04
N LEU A 434 14.11 -13.76 -17.73
CA LEU A 434 14.83 -14.67 -16.81
C LEU A 434 14.24 -16.07 -16.83
N PHE A 435 12.91 -16.19 -16.78
CA PHE A 435 12.24 -17.48 -16.89
C PHE A 435 12.53 -18.18 -18.21
N LEU A 436 12.45 -17.45 -19.33
CA LEU A 436 12.66 -18.01 -20.66
C LEU A 436 14.11 -18.47 -20.84
N ASP A 437 15.07 -17.67 -20.35
CA ASP A 437 16.48 -18.02 -20.39
C ASP A 437 16.77 -19.31 -19.60
N GLN A 438 16.28 -19.41 -18.36
CA GLN A 438 16.39 -20.65 -17.56
C GLN A 438 15.66 -21.84 -18.20
N TYR A 439 14.53 -21.61 -18.88
CA TYR A 439 13.82 -22.67 -19.61
C TYR A 439 14.66 -23.25 -20.76
N PHE A 440 15.48 -22.42 -21.40
CA PHE A 440 16.43 -22.83 -22.45
C PHE A 440 17.83 -23.14 -21.91
N ASN A 441 17.92 -23.61 -20.67
CA ASN A 441 19.17 -23.99 -19.98
C ASN A 441 20.20 -22.84 -19.88
N SER A 442 19.72 -21.61 -19.65
CA SER A 442 20.56 -20.43 -19.43
C SER A 442 21.52 -20.20 -20.59
N PHE A 443 20.97 -20.10 -21.81
CA PHE A 443 21.74 -19.89 -23.04
C PHE A 443 22.50 -18.56 -23.02
N ILE A 444 21.94 -17.55 -22.34
CA ILE A 444 22.61 -16.29 -22.01
C ILE A 444 23.03 -16.37 -20.53
N ASP A 445 24.12 -15.69 -20.17
CA ASP A 445 24.51 -15.56 -18.77
C ASP A 445 23.37 -14.94 -17.95
N GLU A 446 22.85 -15.69 -16.98
CA GLU A 446 21.75 -15.29 -16.10
C GLU A 446 22.02 -13.93 -15.41
N TYR A 447 23.29 -13.61 -15.11
CA TYR A 447 23.69 -12.33 -14.53
C TYR A 447 23.48 -11.15 -15.49
N ILE A 448 23.78 -11.35 -16.79
CA ILE A 448 23.54 -10.34 -17.82
C ILE A 448 22.02 -10.14 -18.01
N VAL A 449 21.26 -11.24 -18.08
CA VAL A 449 19.79 -11.17 -18.19
C VAL A 449 19.18 -10.48 -16.97
N LEU A 450 19.73 -10.69 -15.77
CA LEU A 450 19.28 -10.03 -14.55
C LEU A 450 19.49 -8.51 -14.61
N TRP A 451 20.64 -8.03 -15.10
CA TRP A 451 20.86 -6.60 -15.32
C TRP A 451 19.90 -6.00 -16.34
N ILE A 452 19.65 -6.71 -17.45
CA ILE A 452 18.66 -6.30 -18.45
C ILE A 452 17.27 -6.22 -17.81
N ALA A 453 16.88 -7.22 -17.03
CA ALA A 453 15.62 -7.26 -16.32
C ALA A 453 15.49 -6.11 -15.33
N LEU A 454 16.54 -5.79 -14.54
CA LEU A 454 16.55 -4.62 -13.65
C LEU A 454 16.26 -3.34 -14.41
N VAL A 455 16.98 -3.08 -15.51
CA VAL A 455 16.84 -1.85 -16.29
C VAL A 455 15.44 -1.74 -16.89
N ILE A 456 14.89 -2.84 -17.42
CA ILE A 456 13.53 -2.87 -17.95
C ILE A 456 12.52 -2.59 -16.84
N SER A 457 12.61 -3.28 -15.70
CA SER A 457 11.69 -3.12 -14.57
C SER A 457 11.73 -1.71 -13.97
N LEU A 458 12.93 -1.13 -13.83
CA LEU A 458 13.09 0.26 -13.36
C LEU A 458 12.50 1.25 -14.36
N PHE A 459 12.83 1.12 -15.65
CA PHE A 459 12.33 2.00 -16.69
C PHE A 459 10.80 1.95 -16.78
N ASP A 460 10.23 0.75 -16.72
CA ASP A 460 8.80 0.50 -16.79
C ASP A 460 8.05 1.08 -15.57
N LEU A 461 8.60 0.91 -14.35
CA LEU A 461 8.10 1.54 -13.14
C LEU A 461 8.14 3.07 -13.23
N LEU A 462 9.28 3.65 -13.62
CA LEU A 462 9.43 5.11 -13.73
C LEU A 462 8.48 5.69 -14.79
N ARG A 463 8.38 5.04 -15.95
CA ARG A 463 7.47 5.46 -17.02
C ARG A 463 6.02 5.44 -16.54
N TYR A 464 5.61 4.38 -15.85
CA TYR A 464 4.25 4.27 -15.30
C TYR A 464 3.99 5.34 -14.24
N SER A 465 4.86 5.48 -13.24
CA SER A 465 4.76 6.48 -12.17
C SER A 465 4.67 7.91 -12.71
N ILE A 466 5.60 8.30 -13.58
CA ILE A 466 5.62 9.63 -14.19
C ILE A 466 4.37 9.85 -15.05
N GLY A 467 4.01 8.85 -15.87
CA GLY A 467 2.83 8.92 -16.74
C GLY A 467 1.53 9.14 -15.96
N VAL A 468 1.32 8.39 -14.88
CA VAL A 468 0.12 8.51 -14.05
C VAL A 468 0.10 9.86 -13.33
N CYS A 469 1.22 10.28 -12.73
CA CYS A 469 1.30 11.55 -12.02
C CYS A 469 1.00 12.74 -12.94
N LEU A 470 1.63 12.77 -14.12
CA LEU A 470 1.42 13.85 -15.09
C LEU A 470 0.00 13.85 -15.65
N GLN A 471 -0.58 12.67 -15.91
CA GLN A 471 -1.94 12.57 -16.45
C GLN A 471 -2.99 13.03 -15.42
N ILE A 472 -2.85 12.62 -14.16
CA ILE A 472 -3.73 13.04 -13.07
C ILE A 472 -3.56 14.54 -12.81
N ALA A 473 -2.32 15.04 -12.74
CA ALA A 473 -2.04 16.46 -12.55
C ALA A 473 -2.69 17.33 -13.64
N ALA A 474 -2.58 16.91 -14.90
CA ALA A 474 -3.21 17.58 -16.03
C ALA A 474 -4.76 17.53 -15.95
N HIS A 475 -5.32 16.40 -15.51
CA HIS A 475 -6.78 16.25 -15.37
C HIS A 475 -7.35 17.12 -14.24
N LEU A 476 -6.71 17.11 -13.08
CA LEU A 476 -7.10 17.89 -11.90
C LEU A 476 -6.65 19.36 -11.96
N ARG A 477 -5.87 19.75 -12.98
CA ARG A 477 -5.29 21.09 -13.17
C ARG A 477 -4.43 21.56 -12.00
N ILE A 478 -3.63 20.65 -11.46
CA ILE A 478 -2.68 20.93 -10.36
C ILE A 478 -1.25 20.74 -10.84
N HIS A 479 -0.30 21.38 -10.15
CA HIS A 479 1.12 21.13 -10.36
C HIS A 479 1.62 20.06 -9.39
N VAL A 480 2.43 19.11 -9.86
CA VAL A 480 2.91 17.99 -9.05
C VAL A 480 3.78 18.46 -7.88
N PHE A 481 4.66 19.45 -8.12
CA PHE A 481 5.67 19.90 -7.15
C PHE A 481 5.56 21.39 -6.79
N ARG A 482 4.38 21.98 -7.00
CA ARG A 482 4.14 23.39 -6.67
C ARG A 482 2.73 23.57 -6.16
N ILE A 483 2.60 24.31 -5.06
CA ILE A 483 1.29 24.73 -4.57
C ILE A 483 0.85 25.91 -5.44
N SER A 484 -0.28 25.74 -6.15
CA SER A 484 -0.88 26.82 -6.92
C SER A 484 -1.45 27.86 -5.94
N SER A 485 -0.94 29.09 -5.99
CA SER A 485 -1.47 30.21 -5.20
C SER A 485 -2.73 30.77 -5.87
N LEU A 486 -3.90 30.15 -5.68
CA LEU A 486 -5.23 30.65 -6.11
C LEU A 486 -6.26 30.01 -5.16
N GLN A 487 -7.17 30.68 -4.45
CA GLN A 487 -7.66 32.07 -4.40
C GLN A 487 -8.14 32.30 -2.95
N ALA A 488 -7.88 33.47 -2.36
CA ALA A 488 -8.64 33.89 -1.19
C ALA A 488 -10.15 33.85 -1.52
N PRO A 489 -11.03 33.47 -0.60
CA PRO A 489 -12.47 33.45 -0.86
C PRO A 489 -12.97 34.89 -0.99
N GLU A 490 -12.96 35.44 -2.20
CA GLU A 490 -13.66 36.67 -2.55
C GLU A 490 -15.13 36.34 -2.81
N GLN A 491 -15.87 36.00 -1.74
CA GLN A 491 -17.35 36.03 -1.70
C GLN A 491 -17.86 36.11 -0.26
N VAL A 492 -17.66 37.23 0.43
CA VAL A 492 -18.65 37.82 1.36
C VAL A 492 -18.41 39.33 1.43
N GLN A 493 -18.78 40.06 0.40
CA GLN A 493 -19.07 41.49 0.51
C GLN A 493 -19.90 41.90 -0.69
N ASN A 494 -21.22 41.82 -0.52
CA ASN A 494 -22.23 42.75 -1.05
C ASN A 494 -23.60 42.11 -0.88
N HIS A 495 -24.27 42.47 0.20
CA HIS A 495 -25.69 42.83 0.23
C HIS A 495 -25.99 43.36 1.64
N THR A 496 -25.68 44.63 1.83
CA THR A 496 -26.37 45.49 2.79
C THR A 496 -26.81 46.66 1.95
N ASP A 497 -28.07 46.62 1.53
CA ASP A 497 -28.94 47.74 1.21
C ASP A 497 -30.38 47.25 1.35
#